data_AF-A0A449BCZ5-F1
#
_entry.id   AF-A0A449BCZ5-F1
#
_cell.length_a   1.000
_cell.length_b   1.000
_cell.length_c   1.000
_cell.angle_alpha   90.00
_cell.angle_beta   90.00
_cell.angle_gamma   90.00
#
_symmetry.space_group_name_H-M   'P 1'
#
loop_
_entity.id
_entity.type
_entity.pdbx_description
1 polymer ?
#
loop_
_entity_poly.entity_id
_entity_poly.type
_entity_poly.pdbx_seq_one_letter_code
_entity_poly.pdbx_strand_id
1 'polypeptide(L)'
;MKKIIIITLSILVTFFVFATVKNIIDNSSKNYLKQNIVNKEDIDFSSFENSSSSDYYHYIKKYDMKYPANEEILIEGKNFTDATSDIEILSKFEGENDVILTSDEGDIIWSFNVEKDGYYNIGINYYPYEGNGSNIERTLLINDEIPFNGAENLVLHRLWGSETEIKQDLYGNDIRPSQVEKPNWIKSYFKDSVGYVNGKYAFYFKQGENTITLRSLSQPMVIKNLIIESIEELKTYEDLKKSYEEKNMS
;
A
#
# COMPACT_ATOMS: atom_id res chain seq x y z
N MET A 1 -47.73 6.34 67.78
CA MET A 1 -46.88 7.51 67.48
C MET A 1 -45.42 7.15 67.16
N LYS A 2 -44.67 6.46 68.04
CA LYS A 2 -43.24 6.10 67.79
C LYS A 2 -42.98 5.33 66.48
N LYS A 3 -43.81 4.35 66.11
CA LYS A 3 -43.65 3.59 64.85
C LYS A 3 -43.82 4.45 63.59
N ILE A 4 -44.76 5.39 63.59
CA ILE A 4 -45.00 6.30 62.46
C ILE A 4 -43.81 7.25 62.30
N ILE A 5 -43.27 7.77 63.41
CA ILE A 5 -42.08 8.64 63.41
C ILE A 5 -40.85 7.90 62.83
N ILE A 6 -40.65 6.63 63.20
CA ILE A 6 -39.53 5.82 62.68
C ILE A 6 -39.68 5.59 61.17
N ILE A 7 -40.89 5.29 60.69
CA ILE A 7 -41.15 5.10 59.25
C ILE A 7 -40.90 6.40 58.48
N THR A 8 -41.40 7.54 58.98
CA THR A 8 -41.16 8.84 58.33
C THR A 8 -39.69 9.22 58.33
N LEU A 9 -38.96 8.93 59.40
CA LEU A 9 -37.52 9.21 59.48
C LEU A 9 -36.74 8.33 58.51
N SER A 10 -37.11 7.06 58.38
CA SER A 10 -36.47 6.13 57.44
C SER A 10 -36.66 6.58 55.99
N ILE A 11 -37.86 7.03 55.61
CA ILE A 11 -38.13 7.54 54.26
C ILE A 11 -37.29 8.80 53.97
N LEU A 12 -37.17 9.68 54.95
CA LEU A 12 -36.41 10.92 54.82
C LEU A 12 -34.91 10.66 54.64
N VAL A 13 -34.36 9.68 55.37
CA VAL A 13 -32.97 9.22 55.20
C VAL A 13 -32.77 8.58 53.82
N THR A 14 -33.68 7.72 53.36
CA THR A 14 -33.57 7.11 52.03
C THR A 14 -33.60 8.16 50.92
N PHE A 15 -34.48 9.16 51.03
CA PHE A 15 -34.53 10.28 50.08
C PHE A 15 -33.25 11.09 50.08
N PHE A 16 -32.69 11.36 51.26
CA PHE A 16 -31.44 12.11 51.39
C PHE A 16 -30.26 11.36 50.76
N VAL A 17 -30.15 10.05 51.00
CA VAL A 17 -29.13 9.19 50.36
C VAL A 17 -29.30 9.15 48.85
N PHE A 18 -30.53 9.06 48.35
CA PHE A 18 -30.78 9.09 46.90
C PHE A 18 -30.35 10.42 46.27
N ALA A 19 -30.66 11.54 46.93
CA ALA A 19 -30.28 12.87 46.44
C ALA A 19 -28.76 13.07 46.40
N THR A 20 -28.03 12.61 47.42
CA THR A 20 -26.56 12.75 47.45
C THR A 20 -25.89 11.86 46.41
N VAL A 21 -26.33 10.61 46.24
CA VAL A 21 -25.81 9.70 45.21
C VAL A 21 -26.08 10.24 43.81
N LYS A 22 -27.29 10.74 43.54
CA LYS A 22 -27.63 11.35 42.25
C LYS A 22 -26.75 12.56 41.95
N ASN A 23 -26.55 13.45 42.93
CA ASN A 23 -25.68 14.62 42.76
C ASN A 23 -24.23 14.22 42.45
N ILE A 24 -23.70 13.19 43.10
CA ILE A 24 -22.35 12.65 42.80
C ILE A 24 -22.29 12.09 41.38
N ILE A 25 -23.28 11.32 40.94
CA ILE A 25 -23.33 10.76 39.58
C ILE A 25 -23.42 11.88 38.54
N ASP A 26 -24.30 12.86 38.74
CA ASP A 26 -24.48 13.99 37.82
C ASP A 26 -23.18 14.81 37.70
N ASN A 27 -22.50 15.09 38.82
CA ASN A 27 -21.21 15.82 38.81
C ASN A 27 -20.02 14.97 38.33
N SER A 28 -20.07 13.65 38.49
CA SER A 28 -19.00 12.74 38.06
C SER A 28 -19.15 12.29 36.60
N SER A 29 -20.32 12.50 35.99
CA SER A 29 -20.56 12.22 34.57
C SER A 29 -19.80 13.23 33.70
N LYS A 30 -18.52 12.96 33.46
CA LYS A 30 -17.78 13.63 32.38
C LYS A 30 -18.48 13.28 31.07
N ASN A 31 -19.23 14.22 30.51
CA ASN A 31 -19.90 14.06 29.23
C ASN A 31 -18.86 14.08 28.11
N TYR A 32 -18.22 12.92 27.85
CA TYR A 32 -17.16 12.77 26.84
C TYR A 32 -17.62 13.17 25.43
N LEU A 33 -18.94 13.17 25.19
CA LEU A 33 -19.56 13.54 23.92
C LEU A 33 -19.60 15.06 23.66
N LYS A 34 -19.39 15.91 24.67
CA LYS A 34 -19.29 17.38 24.45
C LYS A 34 -17.99 17.81 23.78
N GLN A 35 -16.95 16.95 23.77
CA GLN A 35 -15.71 17.23 23.03
C GLN A 35 -15.86 17.05 21.51
N ASN A 36 -16.95 16.44 21.04
CA ASN A 36 -17.25 16.25 19.62
C ASN A 36 -18.14 17.34 19.02
N ILE A 37 -18.38 18.45 19.74
CA ILE A 37 -18.91 19.66 19.11
C ILE A 37 -17.71 20.40 18.52
N VAL A 38 -17.19 19.85 17.43
CA VAL A 38 -16.30 20.58 16.53
C VAL A 38 -17.16 21.72 16.00
N ASN A 39 -16.76 22.96 16.26
CA ASN A 39 -17.32 24.11 15.54
C ASN A 39 -17.24 23.76 14.07
N LYS A 40 -18.37 23.86 13.37
CA LYS A 40 -18.45 23.69 11.92
C LYS A 40 -17.76 24.89 11.25
N GLU A 41 -16.47 25.07 11.54
CA GLU A 41 -15.56 25.76 10.65
C GLU A 41 -15.56 24.92 9.39
N ASP A 42 -15.85 25.56 8.26
CA ASP A 42 -15.79 24.92 6.96
C ASP A 42 -14.41 24.29 6.84
N ILE A 43 -14.36 22.97 6.86
CA ILE A 43 -13.11 22.22 6.66
C ILE A 43 -12.67 22.60 5.25
N ASP A 44 -11.58 23.37 5.16
CA ASP A 44 -11.00 23.75 3.89
C ASP A 44 -10.34 22.53 3.25
N PHE A 45 -11.12 21.84 2.41
CA PHE A 45 -10.67 20.67 1.68
C PHE A 45 -9.66 21.00 0.57
N SER A 46 -9.39 22.27 0.27
CA SER A 46 -8.36 22.65 -0.71
C SER A 46 -6.97 22.14 -0.32
N SER A 47 -6.72 21.97 0.97
CA SER A 47 -5.50 21.34 1.49
C SER A 47 -5.36 19.85 1.12
N PHE A 48 -6.47 19.16 0.80
CA PHE A 48 -6.48 17.77 0.33
C PHE A 48 -6.49 17.65 -1.20
N GLU A 49 -6.82 18.71 -1.94
CA GLU A 49 -6.75 18.73 -3.42
C GLU A 49 -5.32 18.47 -3.92
N ASN A 50 -4.31 18.85 -3.13
CA ASN A 50 -2.89 18.61 -3.42
C ASN A 50 -2.33 17.30 -2.82
N SER A 51 -3.19 16.40 -2.30
CA SER A 51 -2.71 15.08 -1.86
C SER A 51 -2.31 14.22 -3.05
N SER A 52 -1.25 13.41 -2.93
CA SER A 52 -0.80 12.49 -3.99
C SER A 52 -1.91 11.55 -4.48
N SER A 53 -2.88 11.25 -3.61
CA SER A 53 -4.06 10.46 -3.93
C SER A 53 -5.04 11.20 -4.84
N SER A 54 -5.27 12.49 -4.57
CA SER A 54 -6.11 13.36 -5.42
C SER A 54 -5.55 13.43 -6.84
N ASP A 55 -4.23 13.61 -6.97
CA ASP A 55 -3.55 13.68 -8.26
C ASP A 55 -3.65 12.38 -9.07
N TYR A 56 -3.49 11.22 -8.42
CA TYR A 56 -3.74 9.92 -9.07
C TYR A 56 -5.17 9.83 -9.63
N TYR A 57 -6.19 10.22 -8.86
CA TYR A 57 -7.58 10.19 -9.36
C TYR A 57 -7.85 11.22 -10.47
N HIS A 58 -7.10 12.31 -10.54
CA HIS A 58 -7.11 13.22 -11.69
C HIS A 58 -6.46 12.57 -12.92
N TYR A 59 -5.33 11.89 -12.75
CA TYR A 59 -4.66 11.14 -13.81
C TYR A 59 -5.56 10.05 -14.43
N ILE A 60 -6.28 9.29 -13.61
CA ILE A 60 -7.23 8.26 -14.10
C ILE A 60 -8.41 8.86 -14.88
N LYS A 61 -8.75 10.13 -14.64
CA LYS A 61 -9.82 10.83 -15.38
C LYS A 61 -9.32 11.56 -16.62
N LYS A 62 -8.01 11.64 -16.84
CA LYS A 62 -7.40 12.36 -17.96
C LYS A 62 -7.65 11.68 -19.31
N TYR A 63 -7.75 10.36 -19.31
CA TYR A 63 -7.94 9.54 -20.52
C TYR A 63 -9.27 8.78 -20.45
N ASP A 64 -9.70 8.25 -21.61
CA ASP A 64 -10.85 7.36 -21.65
C ASP A 64 -10.57 6.11 -20.79
N MET A 65 -11.53 5.75 -19.93
CA MET A 65 -11.45 4.58 -19.06
C MET A 65 -11.59 3.28 -19.87
N LYS A 66 -10.53 2.94 -20.60
CA LYS A 66 -10.39 1.70 -21.37
C LYS A 66 -9.56 0.70 -20.56
N TYR A 67 -10.09 -0.51 -20.39
CA TYR A 67 -9.42 -1.60 -19.70
C TYR A 67 -9.32 -2.80 -20.64
N PRO A 68 -8.24 -2.90 -21.43
CA PRO A 68 -7.99 -4.04 -22.28
C PRO A 68 -8.00 -5.32 -21.43
N ALA A 69 -8.59 -6.40 -21.93
CA ALA A 69 -8.73 -7.66 -21.21
C ALA A 69 -7.77 -8.73 -21.74
N ASN A 70 -7.24 -9.56 -20.84
CA ASN A 70 -6.39 -10.72 -21.12
C ASN A 70 -5.08 -10.38 -21.87
N GLU A 71 -4.51 -9.21 -21.63
CA GLU A 71 -3.21 -8.81 -22.16
C GLU A 71 -2.13 -8.95 -21.06
N GLU A 72 -1.00 -9.55 -21.40
CA GLU A 72 0.21 -9.58 -20.57
C GLU A 72 1.42 -9.38 -21.47
N ILE A 73 2.24 -8.36 -21.17
CA ILE A 73 3.47 -8.05 -21.88
C ILE A 73 4.63 -8.22 -20.89
N LEU A 74 5.48 -9.18 -21.17
CA LEU A 74 6.70 -9.44 -20.41
C LEU A 74 7.88 -8.72 -21.05
N ILE A 75 8.55 -7.86 -20.28
CA ILE A 75 9.73 -7.11 -20.72
C ILE A 75 10.91 -7.59 -19.90
N GLU A 76 11.76 -8.44 -20.48
CA GLU A 76 12.99 -8.89 -19.81
C GLU A 76 13.89 -7.71 -19.47
N GLY A 77 14.43 -7.69 -18.25
CA GLY A 77 15.22 -6.56 -17.73
C GLY A 77 16.41 -6.23 -18.64
N LYS A 78 17.08 -7.27 -19.17
CA LYS A 78 18.21 -7.13 -20.11
C LYS A 78 17.87 -6.45 -21.45
N ASN A 79 16.59 -6.42 -21.83
CA ASN A 79 16.15 -5.85 -23.11
C ASN A 79 15.86 -4.34 -22.99
N PHE A 80 16.61 -3.63 -22.14
CA PHE A 80 16.51 -2.17 -22.05
C PHE A 80 17.05 -1.53 -23.34
N THR A 81 16.50 -0.38 -23.70
CA THR A 81 16.83 0.36 -24.92
C THR A 81 17.88 1.44 -24.69
N ASP A 82 17.92 2.02 -23.49
CA ASP A 82 18.89 3.02 -23.10
C ASP A 82 19.05 3.08 -21.57
N ALA A 83 20.18 3.61 -21.10
CA ALA A 83 20.45 3.83 -19.69
C ALA A 83 21.43 5.00 -19.50
N THR A 84 21.25 5.78 -18.44
CA THR A 84 22.17 6.90 -18.11
C THR A 84 23.30 6.49 -17.17
N SER A 85 23.17 5.33 -16.53
CA SER A 85 24.17 4.71 -15.65
C SER A 85 24.66 3.39 -16.23
N ASP A 86 25.81 2.91 -15.74
CA ASP A 86 26.33 1.59 -16.12
C ASP A 86 25.41 0.50 -15.55
N ILE A 87 24.74 -0.23 -16.45
CA ILE A 87 23.91 -1.39 -16.11
C ILE A 87 24.72 -2.67 -16.27
N GLU A 88 24.87 -3.43 -15.19
CA GLU A 88 25.55 -4.73 -15.26
C GLU A 88 24.55 -5.83 -15.62
N ILE A 89 24.82 -6.56 -16.71
CA ILE A 89 24.03 -7.73 -17.11
C ILE A 89 24.65 -8.98 -16.47
N LEU A 90 23.91 -9.59 -15.55
CA LEU A 90 24.28 -10.80 -14.84
C LEU A 90 23.74 -12.03 -15.58
N SER A 91 24.64 -12.78 -16.22
CA SER A 91 24.27 -14.02 -16.93
C SER A 91 23.58 -15.05 -16.03
N LYS A 92 23.90 -15.07 -14.73
CA LYS A 92 23.25 -15.90 -13.72
C LYS A 92 23.32 -15.25 -12.34
N PHE A 93 22.19 -15.14 -11.66
CA PHE A 93 22.08 -14.59 -10.30
C PHE A 93 20.91 -15.22 -9.55
N GLU A 94 21.16 -15.75 -8.36
CA GLU A 94 20.11 -16.30 -7.46
C GLU A 94 19.10 -17.23 -8.16
N GLY A 95 19.60 -18.11 -9.05
CA GLY A 95 18.80 -19.10 -9.78
C GLY A 95 18.17 -18.60 -11.09
N GLU A 96 18.23 -17.31 -11.39
CA GLU A 96 17.73 -16.71 -12.63
C GLU A 96 18.87 -16.39 -13.60
N ASN A 97 18.56 -16.30 -14.89
CA ASN A 97 19.54 -16.00 -15.94
C ASN A 97 19.26 -14.66 -16.61
N ASP A 98 20.31 -14.05 -17.13
CA ASP A 98 20.29 -12.80 -17.89
C ASP A 98 19.46 -11.67 -17.24
N VAL A 99 19.71 -11.43 -15.96
CA VAL A 99 19.07 -10.34 -15.20
C VAL A 99 19.99 -9.12 -15.17
N ILE A 100 19.46 -7.96 -14.78
CA ILE A 100 20.25 -6.73 -14.73
C ILE A 100 20.42 -6.24 -13.30
N LEU A 101 21.59 -5.75 -12.94
CA LEU A 101 21.83 -5.02 -11.70
C LEU A 101 21.78 -3.51 -11.99
N THR A 102 20.91 -2.82 -11.27
CA THR A 102 20.80 -1.36 -11.27
C THR A 102 21.43 -0.80 -10.01
N SER A 103 22.14 0.32 -10.12
CA SER A 103 22.67 1.06 -8.98
C SER A 103 21.57 1.86 -8.27
N ASP A 104 21.95 2.66 -7.27
CA ASP A 104 21.08 3.58 -6.56
C ASP A 104 20.90 4.94 -7.26
N GLU A 105 21.49 5.14 -8.45
CA GLU A 105 21.34 6.34 -9.28
C GLU A 105 21.21 6.03 -10.78
N GLY A 106 20.75 7.02 -11.55
CA GLY A 106 20.58 6.92 -12.99
C GLY A 106 19.25 6.30 -13.43
N ASP A 107 19.06 6.25 -14.73
CA ASP A 107 17.82 5.90 -15.41
C ASP A 107 18.06 4.67 -16.28
N ILE A 108 17.07 3.80 -16.35
CA ILE A 108 17.01 2.70 -17.30
C ILE A 108 15.67 2.71 -18.03
N ILE A 109 15.72 2.55 -19.35
CA ILE A 109 14.60 2.78 -20.26
C ILE A 109 14.30 1.50 -21.04
N TRP A 110 13.03 1.14 -21.14
CA TRP A 110 12.54 0.08 -22.01
C TRP A 110 11.52 0.63 -23.00
N SER A 111 11.61 0.21 -24.26
CA SER A 111 10.57 0.43 -25.26
C SER A 111 9.81 -0.86 -25.53
N PHE A 112 8.48 -0.77 -25.66
CA PHE A 112 7.61 -1.92 -25.92
C PHE A 112 6.35 -1.48 -26.67
N ASN A 113 5.65 -2.43 -27.28
CA ASN A 113 4.42 -2.17 -28.03
C ASN A 113 3.20 -2.66 -27.26
N VAL A 114 2.14 -1.84 -27.27
CA VAL A 114 0.84 -2.16 -26.69
C VAL A 114 -0.20 -2.29 -27.80
N GLU A 115 -0.96 -3.39 -27.82
CA GLU A 115 -1.94 -3.65 -28.89
C GLU A 115 -3.17 -2.73 -28.82
N LYS A 116 -3.62 -2.42 -27.61
CA LYS A 116 -4.84 -1.62 -27.33
C LYS A 116 -4.52 -0.52 -26.34
N ASP A 117 -4.92 0.70 -26.65
CA ASP A 117 -4.77 1.79 -25.70
C ASP A 117 -5.66 1.58 -24.47
N GLY A 118 -5.16 1.98 -23.29
CA GLY A 118 -5.91 1.87 -22.06
C GLY A 118 -5.05 1.80 -20.82
N TYR A 119 -5.69 1.49 -19.70
CA TYR A 119 -5.07 1.38 -18.39
C TYR A 119 -4.63 -0.05 -18.09
N TYR A 120 -3.38 -0.18 -17.64
CA TYR A 120 -2.71 -1.42 -17.28
C TYR A 120 -2.11 -1.32 -15.89
N ASN A 121 -1.85 -2.46 -15.25
CA ASN A 121 -0.97 -2.51 -14.08
C ASN A 121 0.47 -2.78 -14.51
N ILE A 122 1.43 -2.24 -13.74
CA ILE A 122 2.85 -2.52 -13.92
C ILE A 122 3.33 -3.35 -12.73
N GLY A 123 3.81 -4.54 -13.04
CA GLY A 123 4.53 -5.44 -12.15
C GLY A 123 6.02 -5.41 -12.40
N ILE A 124 6.80 -5.77 -11.39
CA ILE A 124 8.24 -5.94 -11.45
C ILE A 124 8.64 -7.20 -10.69
N ASN A 125 9.48 -8.03 -11.30
CA ASN A 125 10.19 -9.10 -10.62
C ASN A 125 11.61 -8.62 -10.33
N TYR A 126 11.92 -8.43 -9.04
CA TYR A 126 13.20 -7.90 -8.60
C TYR A 126 13.76 -8.70 -7.43
N TYR A 127 15.06 -8.53 -7.18
CA TYR A 127 15.77 -9.03 -6.03
C TYR A 127 16.47 -7.85 -5.34
N PRO A 128 16.24 -7.60 -4.05
CA PRO A 128 16.97 -6.57 -3.32
C PRO A 128 18.46 -6.90 -3.26
N TYR A 129 19.29 -6.10 -3.93
CA TYR A 129 20.74 -6.30 -3.89
C TYR A 129 21.32 -5.83 -2.56
N GLU A 130 22.55 -6.23 -2.22
CA GLU A 130 23.19 -5.80 -0.97
C GLU A 130 23.26 -4.26 -0.92
N GLY A 131 22.89 -3.68 0.23
CA GLY A 131 22.78 -2.25 0.44
C GLY A 131 22.74 -1.89 1.92
N ASN A 132 22.24 -0.71 2.27
CA ASN A 132 22.23 -0.24 3.66
C ASN A 132 20.97 -0.65 4.46
N GLY A 133 20.09 -1.47 3.88
CA GLY A 133 18.83 -1.93 4.48
C GLY A 133 17.64 -0.98 4.31
N SER A 134 17.81 0.19 3.68
CA SER A 134 16.68 1.04 3.33
C SER A 134 15.81 0.39 2.24
N ASN A 135 14.58 0.85 2.08
CA ASN A 135 13.76 0.44 0.94
C ASN A 135 14.41 0.88 -0.38
N ILE A 136 14.10 0.13 -1.44
CA ILE A 136 14.47 0.50 -2.79
C ILE A 136 13.41 1.49 -3.30
N GLU A 137 13.85 2.61 -3.87
CA GLU A 137 12.96 3.66 -4.35
C GLU A 137 13.26 3.96 -5.82
N ARG A 138 12.20 4.03 -6.63
CA ARG A 138 12.27 4.34 -8.05
C ARG A 138 11.25 5.41 -8.43
N THR A 139 11.64 6.34 -9.29
CA THR A 139 10.68 7.17 -10.03
C THR A 139 10.30 6.43 -11.31
N LEU A 140 9.01 6.39 -11.62
CA LEU A 140 8.50 5.87 -12.88
C LEU A 140 8.16 7.03 -13.83
N LEU A 141 8.68 6.94 -15.06
CA LEU A 141 8.23 7.74 -16.17
C LEU A 141 7.62 6.83 -17.25
N ILE A 142 6.56 7.32 -17.89
CA ILE A 142 5.94 6.68 -19.05
C ILE A 142 5.98 7.69 -20.19
N ASN A 143 6.57 7.32 -21.32
CA ASN A 143 6.75 8.25 -22.45
C ASN A 143 7.41 9.57 -22.00
N ASP A 144 8.47 9.47 -21.21
CA ASP A 144 9.28 10.57 -20.65
C ASP A 144 8.55 11.52 -19.67
N GLU A 145 7.33 11.18 -19.24
CA GLU A 145 6.56 11.97 -18.27
C GLU A 145 6.32 11.17 -16.98
N ILE A 146 6.40 11.83 -15.82
CA ILE A 146 5.96 11.28 -14.55
C ILE A 146 4.41 11.33 -14.55
N PRO A 147 3.70 10.19 -14.45
CA PRO A 147 2.25 10.16 -14.63
C PRO A 147 1.45 10.98 -13.61
N PHE A 148 1.89 10.95 -12.36
CA PHE A 148 1.32 11.64 -11.19
C PHE A 148 2.34 11.59 -10.03
N ASN A 149 2.18 12.40 -8.99
CA ASN A 149 3.15 12.56 -7.90
C ASN A 149 3.50 11.23 -7.19
N GLY A 150 2.55 10.31 -7.04
CA GLY A 150 2.78 9.00 -6.45
C GLY A 150 3.73 8.09 -7.27
N ALA A 151 3.98 8.41 -8.54
CA ALA A 151 4.97 7.74 -9.37
C ALA A 151 6.38 8.32 -9.20
N GLU A 152 6.55 9.45 -8.51
CA GLU A 152 7.87 10.00 -8.18
C GLU A 152 8.64 9.12 -7.21
N ASN A 153 7.94 8.46 -6.28
CA ASN A 153 8.55 7.60 -5.27
C ASN A 153 7.77 6.29 -5.13
N LEU A 154 8.09 5.32 -5.99
CA LEU A 154 7.63 3.95 -5.86
C LEU A 154 8.55 3.18 -4.92
N VAL A 155 7.96 2.64 -3.86
CA VAL A 155 8.68 1.90 -2.82
C VAL A 155 8.64 0.40 -3.11
N LEU A 156 9.80 -0.21 -3.22
CA LEU A 156 10.02 -1.64 -3.36
C LEU A 156 10.70 -2.16 -2.08
N HIS A 157 10.02 -3.06 -1.39
CA HIS A 157 10.43 -3.49 -0.06
C HIS A 157 11.53 -4.55 -0.08
N ARG A 158 12.35 -4.53 0.97
CA ARG A 158 13.25 -5.63 1.34
C ARG A 158 12.52 -6.67 2.18
N LEU A 159 13.02 -7.90 2.16
CA LEU A 159 12.51 -8.98 2.98
C LEU A 159 13.33 -9.11 4.27
N TRP A 160 12.65 -9.13 5.41
CA TRP A 160 13.26 -9.24 6.73
C TRP A 160 12.77 -10.49 7.43
N GLY A 161 13.65 -11.14 8.17
CA GLY A 161 13.27 -12.28 8.99
C GLY A 161 14.18 -12.45 10.20
N SER A 162 13.73 -13.28 11.13
CA SER A 162 14.52 -13.62 12.32
C SER A 162 15.83 -14.30 11.92
N GLU A 163 16.94 -13.80 12.49
CA GLU A 163 18.27 -14.38 12.31
C GLU A 163 18.33 -15.80 12.88
N THR A 164 17.69 -15.99 14.03
CA THR A 164 17.66 -17.26 14.76
C THR A 164 16.24 -17.64 15.14
N GLU A 165 16.06 -18.91 15.54
CA GLU A 165 14.82 -19.37 16.16
C GLU A 165 14.59 -18.68 17.51
N ILE A 166 13.33 -18.64 17.95
CA ILE A 166 12.98 -18.10 19.27
C ILE A 166 13.62 -18.99 20.34
N LYS A 167 14.39 -18.37 21.24
CA LYS A 167 15.03 -19.05 22.38
C LYS A 167 14.30 -18.66 23.65
N GLN A 168 14.39 -19.50 24.69
CA GLN A 168 13.88 -19.15 26.02
C GLN A 168 15.02 -18.85 26.99
N ASP A 169 14.79 -17.91 27.90
CA ASP A 169 15.69 -17.65 29.03
C ASP A 169 15.55 -18.74 30.13
N LEU A 170 16.32 -18.58 31.22
CA LEU A 170 16.28 -19.52 32.36
C LEU A 170 14.94 -19.53 33.13
N TYR A 171 14.06 -18.56 32.85
CA TYR A 171 12.73 -18.44 33.45
C TYR A 171 11.61 -18.86 32.48
N GLY A 172 11.97 -19.36 31.29
CA GLY A 172 11.02 -19.79 30.26
C GLY A 172 10.42 -18.65 29.45
N ASN A 173 10.97 -17.43 29.50
CA ASN A 173 10.51 -16.32 28.67
C ASN A 173 11.14 -16.38 27.29
N ASP A 174 10.33 -16.15 26.25
CA ASP A 174 10.81 -16.04 24.87
C ASP A 174 11.70 -14.81 24.68
N ILE A 175 12.89 -15.04 24.14
CA ILE A 175 13.84 -14.02 23.72
C ILE A 175 13.58 -13.74 22.24
N ARG A 176 13.15 -12.52 21.94
CA ARG A 176 12.94 -12.08 20.56
C ARG A 176 14.27 -12.09 19.80
N PRO A 177 14.37 -12.82 18.67
CA PRO A 177 15.56 -12.82 17.84
C PRO A 177 15.75 -11.48 17.12
N SER A 178 17.00 -11.14 16.84
CA SER A 178 17.36 -10.05 15.93
C SER A 178 16.76 -10.28 14.55
N GLN A 179 16.44 -9.19 13.86
CA GLN A 179 15.99 -9.23 12.46
C GLN A 179 17.19 -9.00 11.55
N VAL A 180 17.29 -9.81 10.51
CA VAL A 180 18.27 -9.69 9.43
C VAL A 180 17.56 -9.73 8.10
N GLU A 181 18.19 -9.15 7.08
CA GLU A 181 17.64 -9.22 5.74
C GLU A 181 17.71 -10.67 5.21
N LYS A 182 16.64 -11.09 4.54
CA LYS A 182 16.54 -12.39 3.87
C LYS A 182 16.05 -12.17 2.43
N PRO A 183 16.90 -11.59 1.56
CA PRO A 183 16.51 -11.25 0.20
C PRO A 183 16.12 -12.50 -0.58
N ASN A 184 15.16 -12.34 -1.49
CA ASN A 184 14.67 -13.36 -2.40
C ASN A 184 14.05 -12.64 -3.61
N TRP A 185 13.71 -13.39 -4.66
CA TRP A 185 12.93 -12.87 -5.77
C TRP A 185 11.54 -12.47 -5.32
N ILE A 186 11.16 -11.23 -5.63
CA ILE A 186 9.88 -10.62 -5.26
C ILE A 186 9.17 -10.21 -6.54
N LYS A 187 7.95 -10.72 -6.74
CA LYS A 187 6.99 -10.15 -7.68
C LYS A 187 6.18 -9.09 -6.94
N SER A 188 6.31 -7.83 -7.34
CA SER A 188 5.53 -6.71 -6.78
C SER A 188 4.85 -5.92 -7.89
N TYR A 189 3.85 -5.12 -7.52
CA TYR A 189 3.18 -4.20 -8.42
C TYR A 189 3.33 -2.78 -7.89
N PHE A 190 3.41 -1.81 -8.81
CA PHE A 190 3.45 -0.41 -8.44
C PHE A 190 2.11 0.00 -7.82
N LYS A 191 2.19 0.56 -6.62
CA LYS A 191 1.06 0.94 -5.77
C LYS A 191 1.50 2.01 -4.78
N ASP A 192 0.52 2.62 -4.13
CA ASP A 192 0.76 3.53 -3.02
C ASP A 192 1.32 2.76 -1.81
N SER A 193 2.50 3.16 -1.33
CA SER A 193 3.15 2.59 -0.16
C SER A 193 2.50 3.03 1.15
N VAL A 194 1.84 4.19 1.15
CA VAL A 194 1.11 4.74 2.30
C VAL A 194 -0.33 4.22 2.36
N GLY A 195 -0.89 3.86 1.20
CA GLY A 195 -2.19 3.17 1.08
C GLY A 195 -3.40 4.09 1.04
N TYR A 196 -3.25 5.36 0.66
CA TYR A 196 -4.39 6.22 0.36
C TYR A 196 -5.09 5.80 -0.94
N VAL A 197 -4.32 5.35 -1.94
CA VAL A 197 -4.86 4.67 -3.12
C VAL A 197 -4.86 3.17 -2.87
N ASN A 198 -6.05 2.58 -2.92
CA ASN A 198 -6.21 1.14 -2.72
C ASN A 198 -5.79 0.35 -3.96
N GLY A 199 -5.01 -0.71 -3.74
CA GLY A 199 -4.65 -1.67 -4.79
C GLY A 199 -3.46 -1.21 -5.65
N LYS A 200 -3.33 -1.82 -6.84
CA LYS A 200 -2.29 -1.50 -7.82
C LYS A 200 -2.64 -0.19 -8.53
N TYR A 201 -1.63 0.64 -8.81
CA TYR A 201 -1.83 1.79 -9.69
C TYR A 201 -2.17 1.34 -11.10
N ALA A 202 -3.08 2.06 -11.73
CA ALA A 202 -3.42 1.94 -13.13
C ALA A 202 -2.64 2.99 -13.94
N PHE A 203 -1.96 2.56 -15.00
CA PHE A 203 -1.16 3.41 -15.87
C PHE A 203 -1.65 3.32 -17.30
N TYR A 204 -1.84 4.47 -17.94
CA TYR A 204 -2.31 4.58 -19.30
C TYR A 204 -1.17 4.39 -20.30
N PHE A 205 -1.36 3.50 -21.26
CA PHE A 205 -0.49 3.34 -22.43
C PHE A 205 -1.28 3.60 -23.72
N LYS A 206 -0.63 4.24 -24.70
CA LYS A 206 -1.22 4.43 -26.04
C LYS A 206 -1.05 3.15 -26.85
N GLN A 207 -1.88 2.94 -27.86
CA GLN A 207 -1.65 1.88 -28.83
C GLN A 207 -0.33 2.12 -29.58
N GLY A 208 0.43 1.05 -29.80
CA GLY A 208 1.76 1.09 -30.43
C GLY A 208 2.87 1.27 -29.41
N GLU A 209 3.92 1.99 -29.82
CA GLU A 209 5.16 2.10 -29.05
C GLU A 209 5.00 2.99 -27.83
N ASN A 210 5.42 2.48 -26.66
CA ASN A 210 5.52 3.20 -25.40
C ASN A 210 6.90 2.99 -24.79
N THR A 211 7.29 3.89 -23.90
CA THR A 211 8.49 3.73 -23.07
C THR A 211 8.14 3.70 -21.59
N ILE A 212 8.90 2.92 -20.82
CA ILE A 212 8.96 2.97 -19.37
C ILE A 212 10.39 3.31 -18.98
N THR A 213 10.53 4.30 -18.11
CA THR A 213 11.82 4.63 -17.49
C THR A 213 11.70 4.40 -15.99
N LEU A 214 12.64 3.65 -15.42
CA LEU A 214 12.83 3.60 -13.97
C LEU A 214 14.09 4.37 -13.62
N ARG A 215 13.91 5.47 -12.88
CA ARG A 215 14.98 6.26 -12.32
C ARG A 215 15.26 5.82 -10.89
N SER A 216 16.51 5.49 -10.62
CA SER A 216 16.98 5.12 -9.28
C SER A 216 17.05 6.33 -8.37
N LEU A 217 16.38 6.21 -7.21
CA LEU A 217 16.44 7.21 -6.14
C LEU A 217 17.21 6.70 -4.91
N SER A 218 17.07 5.41 -4.60
CA SER A 218 17.72 4.80 -3.44
C SER A 218 17.85 3.30 -3.60
N GLN A 219 18.99 2.78 -3.15
CA GLN A 219 19.40 1.38 -3.11
C GLN A 219 19.52 0.69 -4.49
N PRO A 220 20.50 -0.20 -4.65
CA PRO A 220 20.61 -1.06 -5.82
C PRO A 220 19.57 -2.18 -5.80
N MET A 221 19.19 -2.66 -6.98
CA MET A 221 18.36 -3.87 -7.13
C MET A 221 18.70 -4.62 -8.40
N VAL A 222 18.49 -5.94 -8.37
CA VAL A 222 18.52 -6.77 -9.56
C VAL A 222 17.10 -6.86 -10.13
N ILE A 223 16.93 -6.62 -11.42
CA ILE A 223 15.65 -6.68 -12.12
C ILE A 223 15.68 -7.88 -13.07
N LYS A 224 14.71 -8.79 -12.91
CA LYS A 224 14.48 -9.88 -13.84
C LYS A 224 13.66 -9.39 -15.03
N ASN A 225 12.48 -8.84 -14.78
CA ASN A 225 11.59 -8.33 -15.81
C ASN A 225 10.53 -7.37 -15.26
N LEU A 226 9.94 -6.60 -16.17
CA LEU A 226 8.70 -5.86 -15.97
C LEU A 226 7.53 -6.64 -16.58
N ILE A 227 6.35 -6.52 -15.97
CA ILE A 227 5.12 -7.14 -16.44
C ILE A 227 4.09 -6.03 -16.63
N ILE A 228 3.60 -5.85 -17.85
CA ILE A 228 2.49 -4.94 -18.14
C ILE A 228 1.26 -5.81 -18.36
N GLU A 229 0.30 -5.75 -17.45
CA GLU A 229 -0.87 -6.63 -17.47
C GLU A 229 -2.17 -5.84 -17.47
N SER A 230 -3.17 -6.41 -18.13
CA SER A 230 -4.55 -5.95 -18.05
C SER A 230 -5.00 -5.81 -16.60
N ILE A 231 -5.75 -4.75 -16.31
CA ILE A 231 -6.38 -4.59 -15.00
C ILE A 231 -7.52 -5.59 -14.90
N GLU A 232 -7.39 -6.56 -13.99
CA GLU A 232 -8.49 -7.45 -13.65
C GLU A 232 -9.57 -6.66 -12.92
N GLU A 233 -10.76 -6.55 -13.51
CA GLU A 233 -11.92 -6.06 -12.79
C GLU A 233 -12.19 -6.99 -11.59
N LEU A 234 -12.16 -6.43 -10.39
CA LEU A 234 -12.59 -7.16 -9.20
C LEU A 234 -14.05 -7.57 -9.41
N LYS A 235 -14.27 -8.89 -9.45
CA LYS A 235 -15.63 -9.44 -9.42
C LYS A 235 -16.39 -8.81 -8.26
N THR A 236 -17.59 -8.32 -8.53
CA THR A 236 -18.42 -7.80 -7.45
C THR A 236 -18.72 -8.91 -6.44
N TYR A 237 -19.10 -8.55 -5.22
CA TYR A 237 -19.55 -9.55 -4.23
C TYR A 237 -20.67 -10.44 -4.80
N GLU A 238 -21.57 -9.86 -5.60
CA GLU A 238 -22.67 -10.57 -6.25
C GLU A 238 -22.16 -11.59 -7.27
N ASP A 239 -21.16 -11.24 -8.08
CA ASP A 239 -20.54 -12.15 -9.05
C ASP A 239 -19.75 -13.27 -8.37
N LEU A 240 -19.04 -12.95 -7.28
CA LEU A 240 -18.34 -13.93 -6.45
C LEU A 240 -19.31 -14.91 -5.79
N LYS A 241 -20.40 -14.40 -5.20
CA LYS A 241 -21.43 -15.21 -4.56
C LYS A 241 -22.06 -16.21 -5.53
N LYS A 242 -22.44 -15.76 -6.74
CA LYS A 242 -22.96 -16.66 -7.79
C LYS A 242 -21.97 -17.77 -8.14
N SER A 243 -20.69 -17.44 -8.31
CA SER A 243 -19.67 -18.44 -8.64
C SER A 243 -19.44 -19.49 -7.54
N TYR A 244 -19.63 -19.12 -6.27
CA TYR A 244 -19.58 -20.07 -5.15
C TYR A 244 -20.85 -20.92 -5.07
N GLU A 245 -22.02 -20.36 -5.37
CA GLU A 245 -23.28 -21.11 -5.44
C GLU A 245 -23.25 -22.14 -6.58
N GLU A 246 -22.69 -21.79 -7.73
CA GLU A 246 -22.50 -22.71 -8.87
C GLU A 246 -21.50 -23.83 -8.59
N LYS A 247 -20.39 -23.54 -7.88
CA LYS A 247 -19.39 -24.56 -7.48
C LYS A 247 -19.88 -25.50 -6.38
N ASN A 248 -20.78 -25.05 -5.50
CA ASN A 248 -21.37 -25.91 -4.47
C ASN A 248 -22.53 -26.77 -5.00
N MET A 249 -22.90 -26.61 -6.27
CA MET A 249 -23.89 -27.43 -6.97
C MET A 249 -23.26 -28.47 -7.92
N SER A 250 -21.93 -28.62 -7.95
CA SER A 250 -21.21 -29.66 -8.71
C SER A 250 -20.64 -30.76 -7.83
#